data_AF-A0AAD3MBJ7-F1
#
_entry.id   AF-A0AAD3MBJ7-F1
#
_cell.length_a   1.000
_cell.length_b   1.000
_cell.length_c   1.000
_cell.angle_alpha   90.00
_cell.angle_beta   90.00
_cell.angle_gamma   90.00
#
_symmetry.space_group_name_H-M   'P 1'
#
loop_
_entity.id
_entity.type
_entity.pdbx_description
1 polymer ?
#
loop_
_entity_poly.entity_id
_entity_poly.type
_entity_poly.pdbx_seq_one_letter_code
_entity_poly.pdbx_strand_id
1 'polypeptide(L)'
;GKITATKKAEMLLTACLLAPAFIWTGMAAEFVVRPCDQHMFHSNVDNCLSEFNNSIETSGYQDSCPWPTVKCIYNKLKICVDDWAKVSWCWGSPVDKVFLEVHQTYFSLCGQVHDPPLTTLIMLITPVTIATLFLPLLCINLTTWNTEMPGTLGL
;
A
#
# COMPACT_ATOMS: atom_id res chain seq x y z
N GLY A 1 67.76 22.20 -16.02
CA GLY A 1 67.01 23.05 -15.08
C GLY A 1 65.73 23.65 -15.66
N LYS A 2 65.76 24.32 -16.84
CA LYS A 2 64.61 25.09 -17.35
C LYS A 2 63.48 24.27 -17.99
N ILE A 3 63.76 23.11 -18.59
CA ILE A 3 62.80 22.34 -19.42
C ILE A 3 61.77 21.58 -18.55
N THR A 4 62.14 21.19 -17.33
CA THR A 4 61.26 20.49 -16.39
C THR A 4 60.29 21.43 -15.67
N ALA A 5 60.63 22.71 -15.53
CA ALA A 5 59.77 23.71 -14.92
C ALA A 5 58.62 24.16 -15.84
N THR A 6 58.89 24.33 -17.14
CA THR A 6 57.85 24.68 -18.13
C THR A 6 56.83 23.56 -18.31
N LYS A 7 57.26 22.30 -18.39
CA LYS A 7 56.33 21.15 -18.50
C LYS A 7 55.43 20.99 -17.26
N LYS A 8 55.92 21.33 -16.07
CA LYS A 8 55.14 21.30 -14.83
C LYS A 8 54.14 22.45 -14.75
N ALA A 9 54.51 23.63 -15.25
CA ALA A 9 53.61 24.79 -15.34
C ALA A 9 52.47 24.54 -16.35
N GLU A 10 52.77 23.97 -17.53
CA GLU A 10 51.78 23.60 -18.55
C GLU A 10 50.75 22.57 -18.02
N MET A 11 51.23 21.54 -17.33
CA MET A 11 50.39 20.48 -16.75
C MET A 11 49.47 20.99 -15.63
N LEU A 12 49.97 21.91 -14.80
CA LEU A 12 49.17 22.56 -13.75
C LEU A 12 48.16 23.56 -14.32
N LEU A 13 48.52 24.30 -15.38
CA LEU A 13 47.57 25.18 -16.07
C LEU A 13 46.44 24.38 -16.73
N THR A 14 46.76 23.24 -17.35
CA THR A 14 45.76 22.38 -18.01
C THR A 14 44.82 21.76 -16.97
N ALA A 15 45.35 21.34 -15.81
CA ALA A 15 44.53 20.82 -14.71
C ALA A 15 43.64 21.91 -14.07
N CYS A 16 44.16 23.13 -13.87
CA CYS A 16 43.40 24.25 -13.30
C CYS A 16 42.30 24.78 -14.23
N LEU A 17 42.46 24.66 -15.55
CA LEU A 17 41.44 25.09 -16.51
C LEU A 17 40.34 24.06 -16.72
N LEU A 18 40.60 22.78 -16.46
CA LEU A 18 39.61 21.70 -16.57
C LEU A 18 38.79 21.48 -15.29
N ALA A 19 39.31 21.88 -14.12
CA ALA A 19 38.59 21.73 -12.85
C ALA A 19 37.27 22.54 -12.74
N PRO A 20 37.15 23.78 -13.27
CA PRO A 20 35.89 24.53 -13.24
C PRO A 20 34.84 24.00 -14.24
N ALA A 21 35.26 23.28 -15.28
CA ALA A 21 34.36 22.82 -16.35
C ALA A 21 33.40 21.71 -15.90
N PHE A 22 33.73 20.98 -14.82
CA PHE A 22 32.91 19.88 -14.31
C PHE A 22 31.89 20.29 -13.25
N ILE A 23 31.88 21.55 -12.79
CA ILE A 23 30.96 22.01 -11.72
C ILE A 23 29.68 22.64 -12.31
N TRP A 24 29.63 22.95 -13.61
CA TRP A 24 28.55 23.77 -14.17
C TRP A 24 27.37 23.01 -14.82
N THR A 25 27.42 21.69 -15.00
CA THR A 25 26.29 20.96 -15.64
C THR A 25 25.23 20.45 -14.66
N GLY A 26 25.10 21.10 -13.50
CA GLY A 26 23.94 20.93 -12.62
C GLY A 26 22.68 21.55 -13.26
N MET A 27 22.12 20.90 -14.28
CA MET A 27 20.76 21.22 -14.72
C MET A 27 19.80 20.71 -13.65
N ALA A 28 19.49 21.58 -12.69
CA ALA A 28 18.29 21.41 -11.88
C ALA A 28 17.10 21.53 -12.85
N ALA A 29 16.53 20.39 -13.25
CA ALA A 29 15.25 20.39 -13.93
C ALA A 29 14.21 20.85 -12.90
N GLU A 30 13.74 22.09 -13.01
CA GLU A 30 12.56 22.51 -12.26
C GLU A 30 11.39 21.64 -12.71
N PHE A 31 10.95 20.74 -11.83
CA PHE A 31 9.73 19.99 -12.03
C PHE A 31 8.57 20.96 -11.88
N VAL A 32 8.21 21.63 -12.98
CA VAL A 32 7.02 22.49 -13.03
C VAL A 32 5.80 21.58 -12.98
N VAL A 33 5.29 21.35 -11.77
CA VAL A 33 3.98 20.73 -11.57
C VAL A 33 2.95 21.67 -12.19
N ARG A 34 2.24 21.19 -13.22
CA ARG A 34 1.11 21.96 -13.75
C ARG A 34 0.08 22.14 -12.64
N PRO A 35 -0.44 23.36 -12.41
CA PRO A 35 -1.48 23.56 -11.42
C PRO A 35 -2.74 22.78 -11.81
N CYS A 36 -3.44 22.27 -10.80
CA CYS A 36 -4.72 21.58 -10.96
C CYS A 36 -5.78 22.53 -11.52
N ASP A 37 -6.41 22.13 -12.62
CA ASP A 37 -7.61 22.79 -13.15
C ASP A 37 -8.86 22.26 -12.44
N GLN A 38 -9.16 22.89 -11.31
CA GLN A 38 -10.27 22.46 -10.45
C GLN A 38 -11.64 22.60 -11.13
N HIS A 39 -11.81 23.59 -12.00
CA HIS A 39 -13.08 23.79 -12.71
C HIS A 39 -13.31 22.67 -13.73
N MET A 40 -12.30 22.35 -14.53
CA MET A 40 -12.39 21.22 -15.46
C MET A 40 -12.56 19.90 -14.72
N PHE A 41 -11.86 19.70 -13.60
CA PHE A 41 -12.01 18.50 -12.79
C PHE A 41 -13.44 18.33 -12.28
N HIS A 42 -13.98 19.32 -11.54
CA HIS A 42 -15.31 19.21 -10.94
C HIS A 42 -16.40 19.04 -11.99
N SER A 43 -16.41 19.87 -13.05
CA SER A 43 -17.47 19.83 -14.07
C SER A 43 -17.57 18.48 -14.76
N ASN A 44 -16.46 17.75 -14.91
CA ASN A 44 -16.48 16.43 -15.54
C ASN A 44 -16.71 15.30 -14.53
N VAL A 45 -16.23 15.45 -13.30
CA VAL A 45 -16.52 14.51 -12.21
C VAL A 45 -18.01 14.48 -11.88
N ASP A 46 -18.72 15.59 -12.00
CA ASP A 46 -20.18 15.64 -11.82
C ASP A 46 -20.92 14.66 -12.75
N ASN A 47 -20.43 14.49 -13.99
CA ASN A 47 -20.98 13.49 -14.91
C ASN A 47 -20.68 12.06 -14.44
N CYS A 48 -19.45 11.79 -13.98
CA CYS A 48 -19.09 10.48 -13.40
C CYS A 48 -19.99 10.14 -12.20
N LEU A 49 -20.25 11.13 -11.34
CA LEU A 49 -21.11 10.99 -10.16
C LEU A 49 -22.56 10.78 -10.56
N SER A 50 -23.07 11.48 -11.58
CA SER A 50 -24.42 11.29 -12.09
C SER A 50 -24.65 9.85 -12.56
N GLU A 51 -23.73 9.30 -13.36
CA GLU A 51 -23.81 7.90 -13.81
C GLU A 51 -23.74 6.91 -12.65
N PHE A 52 -22.88 7.18 -11.67
CA PHE A 52 -22.75 6.37 -10.47
C PHE A 52 -24.03 6.38 -9.62
N ASN A 53 -24.60 7.56 -9.37
CA ASN A 53 -25.84 7.75 -8.60
C ASN A 53 -27.00 6.95 -9.21
N ASN A 54 -27.18 7.06 -10.53
CA ASN A 54 -28.22 6.31 -11.25
C ASN A 54 -27.99 4.79 -11.16
N SER A 55 -26.73 4.34 -11.17
CA SER A 55 -26.40 2.92 -11.13
C SER A 55 -26.54 2.30 -9.74
N ILE A 56 -26.36 3.09 -8.67
CA ILE A 56 -26.38 2.60 -7.29
C ILE A 56 -27.77 2.70 -6.64
N GLU A 57 -28.69 3.48 -7.21
CA GLU A 57 -30.05 3.69 -6.66
C GLU A 57 -30.79 2.36 -6.38
N THR A 58 -30.62 1.35 -7.25
CA THR A 58 -31.27 0.04 -7.10
C THR A 58 -30.53 -0.93 -6.17
N SER A 59 -29.45 -0.51 -5.52
CA SER A 59 -28.61 -1.41 -4.70
C SER A 59 -29.13 -1.64 -3.28
N GLY A 60 -30.14 -0.88 -2.84
CA GLY A 60 -30.63 -0.95 -1.46
C GLY A 60 -29.66 -0.37 -0.42
N TYR A 61 -28.79 0.57 -0.84
CA TYR A 61 -27.75 1.16 0.01
C TYR A 61 -28.28 1.89 1.24
N GLN A 62 -29.55 2.29 1.24
CA GLN A 62 -30.20 2.97 2.37
C GLN A 62 -30.49 2.02 3.54
N ASP A 63 -30.71 0.73 3.25
CA ASP A 63 -31.14 -0.27 4.23
C ASP A 63 -30.03 -1.24 4.63
N SER A 64 -28.99 -1.37 3.80
CA SER A 64 -27.91 -2.33 4.01
C SER A 64 -26.61 -1.88 3.36
N CYS A 65 -25.48 -2.44 3.80
CA CYS A 65 -24.21 -2.21 3.12
C CYS A 65 -24.22 -2.91 1.74
N PRO A 66 -24.17 -2.16 0.62
CA PRO A 66 -24.33 -2.74 -0.73
C PRO A 66 -23.04 -3.43 -1.24
N TRP A 67 -21.97 -3.40 -0.45
CA TRP A 67 -20.69 -4.04 -0.76
C TRP A 67 -20.75 -5.54 -0.47
N PRO A 68 -20.18 -6.44 -1.31
CA PRO A 68 -19.35 -6.19 -2.50
C PRO A 68 -20.12 -6.12 -3.83
N THR A 69 -21.45 -6.21 -3.82
CA THR A 69 -22.29 -6.30 -5.03
C THR A 69 -22.07 -5.10 -5.97
N VAL A 70 -21.94 -3.88 -5.43
CA VAL A 70 -21.73 -2.65 -6.21
C VAL A 70 -20.27 -2.39 -6.60
N LYS A 71 -19.35 -3.33 -6.33
CA LYS A 71 -17.91 -3.14 -6.60
C LYS A 71 -17.62 -2.78 -8.06
N CYS A 72 -18.32 -3.39 -9.01
CA CYS A 72 -18.14 -3.08 -10.43
C CYS A 72 -18.54 -1.62 -10.75
N ILE A 73 -19.65 -1.15 -10.19
CA ILE A 73 -20.16 0.22 -10.36
C ILE A 73 -19.17 1.22 -9.75
N TYR A 74 -18.70 0.97 -8.52
CA TYR A 74 -17.69 1.79 -7.87
C TYR A 74 -16.38 1.85 -8.66
N ASN A 75 -15.94 0.73 -9.24
CA ASN A 75 -14.73 0.71 -10.06
C ASN A 75 -14.87 1.57 -11.32
N LYS A 76 -16.05 1.61 -11.94
CA LYS A 76 -16.32 2.49 -13.08
C LYS A 76 -16.23 3.96 -12.68
N LEU A 77 -16.83 4.35 -11.56
CA LEU A 77 -16.69 5.70 -11.00
C LEU A 77 -15.21 6.03 -10.77
N LYS A 78 -14.47 5.11 -10.16
CA LYS A 78 -13.04 5.30 -9.90
C LYS A 78 -12.26 5.59 -11.17
N ILE A 79 -12.44 4.77 -12.21
CA ILE A 79 -11.76 4.96 -13.49
C ILE A 79 -12.12 6.32 -14.10
N CYS A 80 -13.40 6.70 -14.08
CA CYS A 80 -13.86 7.99 -14.61
C CYS A 80 -13.21 9.18 -13.90
N VAL A 81 -13.18 9.16 -12.56
CA VAL A 81 -12.54 10.21 -11.75
C VAL A 81 -11.03 10.24 -11.96
N ASP A 82 -10.38 9.07 -12.00
CA ASP A 82 -8.93 8.95 -12.21
C ASP A 82 -8.51 9.50 -13.59
N ASP A 83 -9.32 9.31 -14.63
CA ASP A 83 -9.04 9.84 -15.96
C ASP A 83 -9.19 11.37 -16.01
N TRP A 84 -10.22 11.92 -15.37
CA TRP A 84 -10.35 13.38 -15.26
C TRP A 84 -9.30 14.02 -14.35
N ALA A 85 -8.89 13.34 -13.28
CA ALA A 85 -7.77 13.76 -12.43
C ALA A 85 -6.47 13.88 -13.22
N LYS A 86 -6.19 12.94 -14.13
CA LYS A 86 -5.02 13.01 -15.03
C LYS A 86 -5.12 14.17 -16.01
N VAL A 87 -6.27 14.34 -16.67
CA VAL A 87 -6.47 15.39 -17.70
C VAL A 87 -6.40 16.79 -17.08
N SER A 88 -6.97 16.96 -15.88
CA SER A 88 -6.99 18.22 -15.12
C SER A 88 -5.77 18.46 -14.25
N TRP A 89 -4.84 17.51 -14.16
CA TRP A 89 -3.66 17.59 -13.29
C TRP A 89 -4.03 17.77 -11.80
N CYS A 90 -5.18 17.22 -11.39
CA CYS A 90 -5.72 17.32 -10.04
C CYS A 90 -5.54 16.02 -9.27
N TRP A 91 -4.60 15.99 -8.34
CA TRP A 91 -4.28 14.80 -7.53
C TRP A 91 -4.45 15.07 -6.03
N GLY A 92 -4.61 14.01 -5.23
CA GLY A 92 -4.77 14.12 -3.77
C GLY A 92 -6.12 14.71 -3.38
N SER A 93 -6.09 15.80 -2.58
CA SER A 93 -7.29 16.33 -1.90
C SER A 93 -8.54 16.51 -2.77
N PRO A 94 -8.50 17.00 -4.03
CA PRO A 94 -9.70 17.10 -4.87
C PRO A 94 -10.33 15.74 -5.14
N VAL A 95 -9.53 14.72 -5.43
CA VAL A 95 -9.97 13.34 -5.70
C VAL A 95 -10.47 12.69 -4.41
N ASP A 96 -9.75 12.89 -3.32
CA ASP A 96 -10.11 12.31 -2.01
C ASP A 96 -11.48 12.81 -1.52
N LYS A 97 -11.79 14.10 -1.75
CA LYS A 97 -13.09 14.68 -1.40
C LYS A 97 -14.25 13.99 -2.10
N VAL A 98 -14.10 13.70 -3.40
CA VAL A 98 -15.12 13.01 -4.20
C VAL A 98 -15.42 11.64 -3.60
N PHE A 99 -14.38 10.84 -3.33
CA PHE A 99 -14.59 9.50 -2.76
C PHE A 99 -15.09 9.56 -1.32
N LEU A 100 -14.63 10.53 -0.52
CA LEU A 100 -15.14 10.72 0.84
C LEU A 100 -16.65 10.97 0.84
N GLU A 101 -17.13 11.85 -0.04
CA GLU A 101 -18.55 12.19 -0.16
C GLU A 101 -19.38 10.99 -0.63
N VAL A 102 -18.85 10.19 -1.56
CA VAL A 102 -19.45 8.92 -2.00
C VAL A 102 -19.53 7.91 -0.85
N HIS A 103 -18.46 7.75 -0.08
CA HIS A 103 -18.42 6.84 1.08
C HIS A 103 -19.42 7.27 2.16
N GLN A 104 -19.49 8.56 2.46
CA GLN A 104 -20.45 9.11 3.43
C GLN A 104 -21.90 8.94 2.97
N THR A 105 -22.17 9.06 1.67
CA THR A 105 -23.54 9.00 1.13
C THR A 105 -24.04 7.57 0.97
N TYR A 106 -23.23 6.68 0.39
CA TYR A 106 -23.68 5.35 -0.05
C TYR A 106 -23.14 4.19 0.78
N PHE A 107 -22.08 4.42 1.56
CA PHE A 107 -21.39 3.37 2.31
C PHE A 107 -21.28 3.67 3.81
N SER A 108 -22.09 4.60 4.33
CA SER A 108 -22.10 4.97 5.76
C SER A 108 -22.46 3.80 6.69
N LEU A 109 -23.26 2.86 6.21
CA LEU A 109 -23.62 1.63 6.92
C LEU A 109 -22.55 0.53 6.80
N CYS A 110 -21.55 0.72 5.93
CA CYS A 110 -20.44 -0.19 5.78
C CYS A 110 -19.34 0.17 6.80
N GLY A 111 -18.86 -0.81 7.55
CA GLY A 111 -17.87 -0.55 8.61
C GLY A 111 -17.86 -1.58 9.73
N GLN A 112 -18.81 -2.53 9.71
CA GLN A 112 -18.86 -3.62 10.67
C GLN A 112 -17.88 -4.75 10.32
N VAL A 113 -16.62 -4.42 10.04
CA VAL A 113 -15.53 -5.39 10.11
C VAL A 113 -15.16 -5.48 11.58
N HIS A 114 -15.89 -6.31 12.32
CA HIS A 114 -15.52 -6.63 13.68
C HIS A 114 -14.42 -7.68 13.66
N ASP A 115 -13.43 -7.49 14.52
CA ASP A 115 -12.50 -8.56 14.81
C ASP A 115 -13.28 -9.83 15.19
N PRO A 116 -12.79 -11.01 14.80
CA PRO A 116 -13.45 -12.25 15.16
C PRO A 116 -13.63 -12.29 16.68
N PRO A 117 -14.78 -12.79 17.18
CA PRO A 117 -15.05 -12.79 18.60
C PRO A 117 -13.95 -13.53 19.36
N LEU A 118 -13.72 -13.15 20.62
CA LEU A 118 -12.66 -13.74 21.46
C LEU A 118 -12.68 -15.27 21.45
N THR A 119 -13.86 -15.88 21.38
CA THR A 119 -14.04 -17.33 21.26
C THR A 119 -13.34 -17.92 20.04
N THR A 120 -13.42 -17.25 18.89
CA THR A 120 -12.73 -17.68 17.66
C THR A 120 -11.22 -17.54 17.79
N LEU A 121 -10.73 -16.47 18.42
CA LEU A 121 -9.32 -16.30 18.73
C LEU A 121 -8.80 -17.40 19.67
N ILE A 122 -9.57 -17.74 20.71
CA ILE A 122 -9.24 -18.83 21.63
C ILE A 122 -9.18 -20.16 20.86
N MET A 123 -10.19 -20.48 20.04
CA MET A 123 -10.19 -21.71 19.23
C MET A 123 -8.98 -21.84 18.30
N LEU A 124 -8.43 -20.73 17.80
CA LEU A 124 -7.21 -20.72 16.99
C LEU A 124 -5.94 -20.95 17.84
N ILE A 125 -5.86 -20.36 19.03
CA ILE A 125 -4.67 -20.40 19.89
C ILE A 125 -4.58 -21.71 20.69
N THR A 126 -5.70 -22.24 21.17
CA THR A 126 -5.78 -23.44 22.02
C THR A 126 -5.05 -24.68 21.47
N PRO A 127 -5.21 -25.10 20.20
CA PRO A 127 -4.51 -26.29 19.70
C PRO A 127 -2.98 -26.11 19.68
N VAL A 128 -2.50 -24.89 19.41
CA VAL A 128 -1.06 -24.57 19.43
C VAL A 128 -0.53 -24.61 20.86
N THR A 129 -1.25 -24.04 21.82
CA THR A 129 -0.82 -24.06 23.22
C THR A 129 -0.85 -25.46 23.81
N ILE A 130 -1.88 -26.24 23.51
CA ILE A 130 -1.96 -27.66 23.89
C ILE A 130 -0.78 -28.42 23.28
N ALA A 131 -0.54 -28.33 21.98
CA ALA A 131 0.59 -29.01 21.36
C ALA A 131 1.91 -28.62 22.03
N THR A 132 2.16 -27.32 22.23
CA THR A 132 3.41 -26.82 22.82
C THR A 132 3.61 -27.28 24.27
N LEU A 133 2.54 -27.37 25.07
CA LEU A 133 2.61 -27.79 26.47
C LEU A 133 2.67 -29.31 26.63
N PHE A 134 1.90 -30.05 25.83
CA PHE A 134 1.74 -31.50 25.99
C PHE A 134 2.77 -32.32 25.21
N LEU A 135 3.30 -31.84 24.07
CA LEU A 135 4.33 -32.58 23.32
C LEU A 135 5.58 -32.89 24.17
N PRO A 136 6.18 -31.93 24.91
CA PRO A 136 7.37 -32.21 25.72
C PRO A 136 7.11 -33.25 26.80
N LEU A 137 5.93 -33.20 27.44
CA LEU A 137 5.53 -34.16 28.47
C LEU A 137 5.31 -35.56 27.89
N LEU A 138 4.70 -35.66 26.71
CA LEU A 138 4.55 -36.92 25.99
C LEU A 138 5.91 -37.48 25.56
N CYS A 139 6.79 -36.64 25.03
CA CYS A 139 8.15 -37.03 24.65
C CYS A 139 8.94 -37.57 25.84
N ILE A 140 8.89 -36.90 27.00
CA ILE A 140 9.56 -37.36 28.23
C ILE A 140 8.95 -38.70 28.69
N ASN A 141 7.62 -38.81 28.81
CA ASN A 141 6.99 -40.05 29.27
C ASN A 141 7.24 -41.25 28.33
N LEU A 142 7.22 -41.02 27.01
CA LEU A 142 7.52 -42.08 26.04
C LEU A 142 8.99 -42.48 26.06
N THR A 143 9.90 -41.53 26.25
CA THR A 143 11.33 -41.85 26.36
C THR A 143 11.64 -42.55 27.68
N THR A 144 11.05 -42.16 28.81
CA THR A 144 11.21 -42.87 30.09
C THR A 144 10.58 -44.25 30.08
N TRP A 145 9.39 -44.43 29.49
CA TRP A 145 8.77 -45.75 29.33
C TRP A 145 9.65 -46.70 28.51
N ASN A 146 10.27 -46.19 27.44
CA ASN A 146 11.21 -46.99 26.63
C ASN A 146 12.54 -47.28 27.34
N THR A 147 12.93 -46.48 28.33
CA THR A 147 14.12 -46.77 29.16
C THR A 147 13.84 -47.63 30.38
N GLU A 148 12.59 -47.71 30.85
CA GLU A 148 12.19 -48.53 32.01
C GLU A 148 11.76 -49.97 31.61
N MET A 149 11.57 -50.23 30.31
CA MET A 149 11.48 -51.60 29.76
C MET A 149 12.78 -52.06 29.07
N PRO A 150 13.83 -52.34 29.84
CA PRO A 150 14.71 -53.48 29.57
C PRO A 150 14.71 -54.39 30.80
N GLY A 151 13.64 -55.16 30.98
CA GLY A 151 13.60 -56.09 32.10
C GLY A 151 12.25 -56.72 32.29
N THR A 152 11.82 -57.57 31.37
CA THR A 152 11.02 -58.79 31.64
C THR A 152 10.57 -59.39 30.32
N LEU A 153 11.39 -60.26 29.72
CA LEU A 153 10.93 -61.37 28.86
C LEU A 153 12.09 -62.35 28.58
N GLY A 154 11.94 -63.60 29.07
CA GLY A 154 12.73 -64.79 28.73
C GLY A 154 14.04 -64.91 29.53
N LEU A 155 14.19 -65.85 30.47
CA LEU A 155 14.26 -67.31 30.31
C LEU A 155 15.41 -67.75 29.41
#